data_AF-A0A9D1K1B2-F1
#
_entry.id   AF-A0A9D1K1B2-F1
#
_cell.length_a   1.000
_cell.length_b   1.000
_cell.length_c   1.000
_cell.angle_alpha   90.00
_cell.angle_beta   90.00
_cell.angle_gamma   90.00
#
_symmetry.space_group_name_H-M   'P 1'
#
loop_
_entity.id
_entity.type
_entity.pdbx_description
1 polymer ?
#
loop_
_entity_poly.entity_id
_entity_poly.type
_entity_poly.pdbx_seq_one_letter_code
_entity_poly.pdbx_strand_id
1 'polypeptide(L)'
;MRNDLENQTRALGRSFLYAFRGIRYCIKNERNMRIHLAAAVFVTAFSLVYRLEPLGYAVLFLAMGAVISFEAVNTALEALVNLASPAYHNLARIAKDVAAGAVFMAALAAIAAGVCLFGNWAHLWETALEILTTPLLAALFGGIIAGGIWFIFYGNKLFKD
;
A
#
# COMPACT_ATOMS: atom_id res chain seq x y z
N MET A 1 26.60 23.29 -20.31
CA MET A 1 25.26 22.87 -20.80
C MET A 1 25.11 21.36 -20.93
N ARG A 2 25.86 20.65 -21.81
CA ARG A 2 25.72 19.17 -21.96
C ARG A 2 26.13 18.38 -20.69
N ASN A 3 27.20 18.81 -20.01
CA ASN A 3 27.66 18.22 -18.74
C ASN A 3 26.70 18.50 -17.57
N ASP A 4 25.97 19.62 -17.59
CA ASP A 4 25.02 19.99 -16.53
C ASP A 4 23.74 19.16 -16.63
N LEU A 5 23.24 18.92 -17.85
CA LEU A 5 22.14 18.00 -18.12
C LEU A 5 22.50 16.56 -17.72
N GLU A 6 23.72 16.13 -17.99
CA GLU A 6 24.20 14.79 -17.62
C GLU A 6 24.34 14.64 -16.09
N ASN A 7 24.77 15.69 -15.38
CA ASN A 7 24.84 15.70 -13.93
C ASN A 7 23.45 15.74 -13.28
N GLN A 8 22.50 16.51 -13.82
CA GLN A 8 21.12 16.56 -13.33
C GLN A 8 20.38 15.24 -13.56
N THR A 9 20.54 14.60 -14.73
CA THR A 9 19.95 13.28 -15.00
C THR A 9 20.55 12.19 -14.10
N ARG A 10 21.86 12.22 -13.83
CA ARG A 10 22.51 11.33 -12.84
C ARG A 10 22.04 11.59 -11.41
N ALA A 11 21.74 12.84 -11.03
CA ALA A 11 21.21 13.19 -9.73
C ALA A 11 19.76 12.72 -9.56
N LEU A 12 18.93 12.91 -10.58
CA LEU A 12 17.53 12.46 -10.61
C LEU A 12 17.44 10.93 -10.56
N GLY A 13 18.27 10.21 -11.33
CA GLY A 13 18.32 8.75 -11.26
C GLY A 13 18.67 8.23 -9.85
N ARG A 14 19.55 8.93 -9.13
CA ARG A 14 19.90 8.55 -7.74
C ARG A 14 18.77 8.79 -6.74
N SER A 15 17.97 9.85 -6.88
CA SER A 15 16.84 10.09 -5.97
C SER A 15 15.78 9.01 -6.08
N PHE A 16 15.47 8.56 -7.31
CA PHE A 16 14.58 7.41 -7.53
C PHE A 16 15.14 6.13 -6.90
N LEU A 17 16.45 5.85 -7.07
CA LEU A 17 17.08 4.70 -6.42
C LEU A 17 16.95 4.75 -4.89
N TYR A 18 17.08 5.93 -4.27
CA TYR A 18 16.89 6.07 -2.83
C TYR A 18 15.43 5.85 -2.40
N ALA A 19 14.47 6.39 -3.15
CA ALA A 19 13.05 6.14 -2.91
C ALA A 19 12.72 4.64 -3.02
N PHE A 20 13.21 3.95 -4.04
CA PHE A 20 13.02 2.49 -4.19
C PHE A 20 13.66 1.70 -3.06
N ARG A 21 14.83 2.11 -2.56
CA ARG A 21 15.43 1.48 -1.36
C ARG A 21 14.55 1.65 -0.13
N GLY A 22 13.97 2.83 0.07
CA GLY A 22 13.03 3.10 1.17
C GLY A 22 11.77 2.23 1.09
N ILE A 23 11.15 2.15 -0.09
CA ILE A 23 9.98 1.28 -0.32
C ILE A 23 10.35 -0.18 -0.08
N ARG A 24 11.48 -0.65 -0.61
CA ARG A 24 11.97 -2.01 -0.39
C ARG A 24 12.17 -2.31 1.09
N TYR A 25 12.73 -1.36 1.85
CA TYR A 25 12.88 -1.50 3.30
C TYR A 25 11.53 -1.69 3.99
N CYS A 26 10.53 -0.85 3.67
CA CYS A 26 9.20 -0.95 4.26
C CYS A 26 8.54 -2.31 3.92
N ILE A 27 8.60 -2.76 2.67
CA ILE A 27 8.02 -4.04 2.25
C ILE A 27 8.70 -5.22 2.96
N LYS A 28 10.02 -5.18 3.15
CA LYS A 28 10.77 -6.26 3.80
C LYS A 28 10.44 -6.34 5.29
N ASN A 29 10.47 -5.21 6.00
CA ASN A 29 10.41 -5.19 7.46
C ASN A 29 8.97 -5.14 7.97
N GLU A 30 8.08 -4.38 7.32
CA GLU A 30 6.73 -4.16 7.83
C GLU A 30 5.69 -5.10 7.22
N ARG A 31 5.02 -5.86 8.08
CA ARG A 31 3.92 -6.73 7.67
C ARG A 31 2.69 -5.93 7.24
N ASN A 32 2.41 -4.83 7.92
CA ASN A 32 1.29 -3.95 7.61
C ASN A 32 1.44 -3.32 6.22
N MET A 33 2.64 -2.88 5.85
CA MET A 33 2.96 -2.47 4.47
C MET A 33 2.61 -3.56 3.45
N ARG A 34 2.96 -4.82 3.70
CA ARG A 34 2.61 -5.94 2.80
C ARG A 34 1.11 -6.18 2.71
N ILE A 35 0.38 -6.03 3.83
CA ILE A 35 -1.09 -6.14 3.86
C ILE A 35 -1.72 -5.04 3.00
N HIS A 36 -1.30 -3.78 3.15
CA HIS A 36 -1.83 -2.66 2.37
C HIS A 36 -1.56 -2.82 0.87
N LEU A 37 -0.36 -3.30 0.49
CA LEU A 37 -0.05 -3.58 -0.91
C LEU A 37 -0.86 -4.75 -1.48
N ALA A 38 -1.02 -5.84 -0.74
CA ALA A 38 -1.85 -6.97 -1.16
C ALA A 38 -3.32 -6.55 -1.33
N ALA A 39 -3.85 -5.76 -0.39
CA ALA A 39 -5.19 -5.19 -0.48
C ALA A 39 -5.31 -4.25 -1.69
N ALA A 40 -4.31 -3.41 -1.95
CA ALA A 40 -4.33 -2.50 -3.10
C ALA A 40 -4.38 -3.25 -4.44
N VAL A 41 -3.61 -4.33 -4.58
CA VAL A 41 -3.66 -5.20 -5.77
C VAL A 41 -5.04 -5.83 -5.91
N PHE A 42 -5.58 -6.41 -4.83
CA PHE A 42 -6.90 -7.05 -4.85
C PHE A 42 -8.01 -6.08 -5.23
N VAL A 43 -8.09 -4.91 -4.57
CA VAL A 43 -9.15 -3.93 -4.80
C VAL A 43 -9.03 -3.29 -6.18
N THR A 44 -7.81 -3.10 -6.69
CA THR A 44 -7.60 -2.63 -8.08
C THR A 44 -8.07 -3.68 -9.09
N ALA A 45 -7.79 -4.96 -8.88
CA ALA A 45 -8.31 -6.02 -9.75
C ALA A 45 -9.84 -6.10 -9.67
N PHE A 46 -10.40 -5.99 -8.47
CA PHE A 46 -11.85 -5.95 -8.25
C PHE A 46 -12.52 -4.77 -8.95
N SER A 47 -11.94 -3.57 -8.86
CA SER A 47 -12.52 -2.37 -9.47
C SER A 47 -12.57 -2.42 -11.00
N LEU A 48 -11.66 -3.16 -11.63
CA LEU A 48 -11.68 -3.41 -13.08
C LEU A 48 -12.89 -4.25 -13.50
N VAL A 49 -13.22 -5.29 -12.74
CA VAL A 49 -14.43 -6.12 -13.00
C VAL A 49 -15.69 -5.35 -12.62
N TYR A 50 -15.65 -4.59 -11.53
CA TYR A 50 -16.75 -3.70 -11.11
C TYR A 50 -16.98 -2.53 -12.08
N ARG A 51 -16.01 -2.23 -12.97
CA ARG A 51 -16.07 -1.19 -14.00
C ARG A 51 -16.33 0.20 -13.41
N LEU A 52 -15.50 0.62 -12.45
CA LEU A 52 -15.54 1.99 -11.93
C LEU A 52 -15.34 3.02 -13.05
N GLU A 53 -15.93 4.21 -12.86
CA GLU A 53 -15.65 5.35 -13.71
C GLU A 53 -14.24 5.91 -13.46
N PRO A 54 -13.63 6.66 -14.40
CA PRO A 54 -12.29 7.22 -14.25
C PRO A 54 -12.08 8.02 -12.95
N LEU A 55 -13.09 8.79 -12.52
CA LEU A 55 -13.04 9.52 -11.26
C LEU A 55 -12.98 8.58 -10.05
N GLY A 56 -13.68 7.44 -10.13
CA GLY A 56 -13.64 6.40 -9.11
C GLY A 56 -12.24 5.80 -8.94
N TYR A 57 -11.52 5.57 -10.04
CA TYR A 57 -10.11 5.16 -10.00
C TYR A 57 -9.20 6.23 -9.37
N ALA A 58 -9.42 7.50 -9.70
CA ALA A 58 -8.63 8.59 -9.11
C ALA A 58 -8.79 8.61 -7.57
N VAL A 59 -10.03 8.53 -7.07
CA VAL A 59 -10.31 8.45 -5.64
C VAL A 59 -9.71 7.19 -5.02
N LEU A 60 -9.85 6.04 -5.69
CA LEU A 60 -9.31 4.76 -5.22
C LEU A 60 -7.78 4.81 -5.08
N PHE A 61 -7.08 5.31 -6.08
CA PHE A 61 -5.62 5.42 -6.06
C PHE A 61 -5.12 6.44 -5.04
N LEU A 62 -5.83 7.56 -4.86
CA LEU A 62 -5.51 8.53 -3.81
C LEU A 62 -5.70 7.93 -2.41
N ALA A 63 -6.80 7.21 -2.18
CA ALA A 63 -7.08 6.57 -0.90
C ALA A 63 -6.02 5.51 -0.54
N MET A 64 -5.74 4.58 -1.47
CA MET A 64 -4.71 3.55 -1.25
C MET A 64 -3.31 4.14 -1.14
N GLY A 65 -3.00 5.14 -1.98
CA GLY A 65 -1.73 5.85 -1.97
C GLY A 65 -1.49 6.60 -0.66
N ALA A 66 -2.52 7.23 -0.09
CA ALA A 66 -2.44 7.90 1.21
C ALA A 66 -2.11 6.90 2.33
N VAL A 67 -2.83 5.77 2.40
CA VAL A 67 -2.60 4.74 3.43
C VAL A 67 -1.17 4.18 3.35
N ILE A 68 -0.72 3.82 2.14
CA ILE A 68 0.64 3.31 1.93
C ILE A 68 1.70 4.37 2.28
N SER A 69 1.44 5.64 1.96
CA SER A 69 2.36 6.73 2.29
C SER A 69 2.46 6.96 3.79
N PHE A 70 1.33 6.96 4.51
CA PHE A 70 1.33 7.08 5.97
C PHE A 70 1.99 5.88 6.64
N GLU A 71 1.81 4.67 6.14
CA GLU A 71 2.51 3.49 6.64
C GLU A 71 4.03 3.64 6.50
N ALA A 72 4.52 4.13 5.35
CA ALA A 72 5.94 4.41 5.16
C ALA A 72 6.48 5.51 6.09
N VAL A 73 5.68 6.56 6.33
CA VAL A 73 6.02 7.61 7.31
C VAL A 73 6.04 7.04 8.73
N ASN A 74 5.11 6.15 9.09
CA ASN A 74 5.11 5.46 10.38
C ASN A 74 6.42 4.66 10.57
N THR A 75 6.82 3.86 9.58
CA THR A 75 8.10 3.13 9.62
C THR A 75 9.31 4.06 9.77
N ALA A 76 9.31 5.20 9.07
CA ALA A 76 10.38 6.18 9.16
C ALA A 76 10.45 6.83 10.57
N LEU A 77 9.30 7.17 11.15
CA LEU A 77 9.21 7.71 12.51
C LEU A 77 9.63 6.67 13.55
N GLU A 78 9.24 5.41 13.40
CA GLU A 78 9.70 4.34 14.26
C GLU A 78 11.22 4.19 14.23
N ALA A 79 11.82 4.21 13.04
CA ALA A 79 13.28 4.16 12.88
C ALA A 79 13.97 5.36 13.55
N LEU A 80 13.44 6.56 13.35
CA LEU A 80 13.97 7.79 13.97
C LEU A 80 13.86 7.74 15.51
N VAL A 81 12.72 7.31 16.04
CA VAL A 81 12.50 7.20 17.49
C VAL A 81 13.41 6.14 18.09
N ASN A 82 13.58 5.00 17.43
CA ASN A 82 14.51 3.94 17.87
C ASN A 82 15.97 4.41 17.91
N LEU A 83 16.35 5.29 16.97
CA LEU A 83 17.67 5.92 16.96
C LEU A 83 17.83 6.95 18.10
N ALA A 84 16.81 7.81 18.31
CA ALA A 84 16.88 8.91 19.27
C ALA A 84 16.69 8.47 20.73
N SER A 85 15.92 7.40 20.98
CA SER A 85 15.62 6.90 22.31
C SER A 85 15.61 5.36 22.32
N PRO A 86 16.80 4.73 22.46
CA PRO A 86 16.93 3.27 22.46
C PRO A 86 16.34 2.61 23.71
N ALA A 87 16.28 3.33 24.83
CA ALA A 87 15.64 2.90 26.06
C ALA A 87 14.18 3.39 26.11
N TYR A 88 13.34 2.74 26.91
CA TYR A 88 11.95 3.14 27.06
C TYR A 88 11.84 4.60 27.54
N HIS A 89 11.07 5.40 26.80
CA HIS A 89 10.75 6.78 27.15
C HIS A 89 9.29 7.07 26.83
N ASN A 90 8.56 7.72 27.75
CA ASN A 90 7.13 7.95 27.59
C ASN A 90 6.80 8.77 26.32
N LEU A 91 7.61 9.79 25.99
CA LEU A 91 7.44 10.55 24.74
C LEU A 91 7.69 9.71 23.48
N ALA A 92 8.64 8.77 23.53
CA ALA A 92 8.91 7.87 22.41
C ALA A 92 7.73 6.93 22.16
N ARG A 93 7.09 6.43 23.23
CA ARG A 93 5.84 5.68 23.14
C ARG A 93 4.74 6.51 22.48
N ILE A 94 4.48 7.72 22.98
CA ILE A 94 3.46 8.62 22.43
C ILE A 94 3.70 8.91 20.95
N ALA A 95 4.94 9.19 20.55
CA ALA A 95 5.28 9.46 19.15
C ALA A 95 4.93 8.27 18.23
N LYS A 96 5.25 7.03 18.66
CA LYS A 96 4.90 5.81 17.92
C LYS A 96 3.38 5.58 17.89
N ASP A 97 2.69 5.77 19.01
CA ASP A 97 1.24 5.60 19.10
C ASP A 97 0.50 6.59 18.17
N VAL A 98 0.95 7.84 18.11
CA VAL A 98 0.37 8.87 17.23
C VAL A 98 0.65 8.55 15.76
N ALA A 99 1.86 8.07 15.43
CA ALA A 99 2.20 7.67 14.07
C ALA A 99 1.33 6.50 13.58
N ALA A 100 1.13 5.47 14.42
CA ALA A 100 0.20 4.38 14.15
C ALA A 100 -1.26 4.87 14.04
N GLY A 101 -1.66 5.83 14.88
CA GLY A 101 -2.96 6.49 14.83
C GLY A 101 -3.21 7.21 13.49
N ALA A 102 -2.19 7.84 12.90
CA ALA A 102 -2.31 8.49 11.60
C ALA A 102 -2.60 7.49 10.47
N VAL A 103 -1.92 6.34 10.47
CA VAL A 103 -2.21 5.25 9.51
C VAL A 103 -3.64 4.74 9.70
N PHE A 104 -4.08 4.55 10.94
CA PHE A 104 -5.43 4.10 11.25
C PHE A 104 -6.50 5.06 10.71
N MET A 105 -6.32 6.37 10.91
CA MET A 105 -7.24 7.39 10.38
C MET A 105 -7.27 7.40 8.85
N ALA A 106 -6.12 7.23 8.19
CA ALA A 106 -6.06 7.09 6.74
C ALA A 106 -6.79 5.83 6.25
N ALA A 107 -6.65 4.71 6.98
CA ALA A 107 -7.35 3.48 6.67
C ALA A 107 -8.88 3.64 6.79
N LEU A 108 -9.37 4.33 7.83
CA LEU A 108 -10.80 4.63 7.96
C LEU A 108 -11.32 5.50 6.80
N ALA A 109 -10.56 6.51 6.38
CA ALA A 109 -10.91 7.32 5.22
C ALA A 109 -10.96 6.49 3.93
N ALA A 110 -10.01 5.56 3.75
CA ALA A 110 -10.00 4.65 2.61
C ALA A 110 -11.20 3.68 2.61
N ILE A 111 -11.61 3.19 3.78
CA ILE A 111 -12.83 2.37 3.93
C ILE A 111 -14.06 3.20 3.54
N ALA A 112 -14.19 4.43 4.03
CA ALA A 112 -15.31 5.31 3.67
C ALA A 112 -15.36 5.58 2.16
N ALA A 113 -14.20 5.88 1.54
CA ALA A 113 -14.10 6.02 0.09
C ALA A 113 -14.51 4.73 -0.64
N GLY A 114 -14.07 3.56 -0.17
CA GLY A 114 -14.47 2.27 -0.70
C GLY A 114 -15.99 2.04 -0.64
N VAL A 115 -16.64 2.40 0.46
CA VAL A 115 -18.10 2.34 0.59
C VAL A 115 -18.78 3.27 -0.42
N CYS A 116 -18.26 4.48 -0.65
CA CYS A 116 -18.81 5.38 -1.66
C CYS A 116 -18.64 4.84 -3.09
N LEU A 117 -17.51 4.20 -3.39
CA LEU A 117 -17.20 3.65 -4.72
C LEU A 117 -17.98 2.37 -5.02
N PHE A 118 -18.15 1.50 -4.02
CA PHE A 118 -18.74 0.16 -4.16
C PHE A 118 -20.11 0.02 -3.48
N GLY A 119 -20.77 1.14 -3.16
CA GLY A 119 -21.99 1.17 -2.35
C GLY A 119 -23.25 0.63 -3.03
N ASN A 120 -23.22 0.39 -4.35
CA ASN A 120 -24.33 -0.25 -5.05
C ASN A 120 -24.32 -1.76 -4.77
N TRP A 121 -25.14 -2.18 -3.81
CA TRP A 121 -25.21 -3.57 -3.37
C TRP A 121 -25.56 -4.57 -4.49
N ALA A 122 -26.49 -4.21 -5.39
CA ALA A 122 -26.88 -5.08 -6.49
C ALA A 122 -25.70 -5.29 -7.46
N HIS A 123 -25.06 -4.21 -7.89
CA HIS A 123 -23.91 -4.26 -8.79
C HIS A 123 -22.70 -4.96 -8.16
N LEU A 124 -22.50 -4.78 -6.85
CA LEU A 124 -21.47 -5.49 -6.09
C LEU A 124 -21.69 -7.01 -6.14
N TRP A 125 -22.93 -7.45 -5.94
CA TRP A 125 -23.29 -8.87 -5.98
C TRP A 125 -23.17 -9.45 -7.39
N GLU A 126 -23.61 -8.72 -8.41
CA GLU A 126 -23.43 -9.11 -9.82
C GLU A 126 -21.94 -9.27 -10.18
N THR A 127 -21.10 -8.32 -9.76
CA THR A 127 -19.65 -8.39 -9.94
C THR A 127 -19.06 -9.62 -9.24
N ALA A 128 -19.50 -9.92 -8.01
CA ALA A 128 -19.04 -11.09 -7.27
C ALA A 128 -19.44 -12.41 -7.96
N LEU A 129 -20.67 -12.49 -8.48
CA LEU A 129 -21.13 -13.65 -9.25
C LEU A 129 -20.37 -13.79 -10.57
N GLU A 130 -20.09 -12.70 -11.28
CA GLU A 130 -19.26 -12.69 -12.50
C GLU A 130 -17.89 -13.30 -12.22
N ILE A 131 -17.24 -12.90 -11.11
CA ILE A 131 -15.95 -13.43 -10.69
C ILE A 131 -16.03 -14.93 -10.39
N LEU A 132 -17.05 -15.38 -9.65
CA LEU A 132 -17.17 -16.77 -9.20
C LEU A 132 -17.60 -17.74 -10.31
N THR A 133 -18.40 -17.28 -11.28
CA THR A 133 -18.96 -18.12 -12.34
C THR A 133 -18.07 -18.17 -13.58
N THR A 134 -17.24 -17.16 -13.81
CA THR A 134 -16.29 -17.14 -14.92
C THR A 134 -15.00 -17.87 -14.53
N PRO A 135 -14.66 -19.04 -15.12
CA PRO A 135 -13.52 -19.84 -14.66
C PRO A 135 -12.19 -19.08 -14.65
N LEU A 136 -11.97 -18.22 -15.64
CA LEU A 136 -10.77 -17.40 -15.73
C LEU A 136 -10.68 -16.35 -14.62
N LEU A 137 -11.78 -15.66 -14.30
CA LEU A 137 -11.81 -14.68 -13.22
C LEU A 137 -11.69 -15.37 -11.86
N ALA A 138 -12.38 -16.50 -11.66
CA ALA A 138 -12.27 -17.28 -10.43
C ALA A 138 -10.82 -17.74 -10.18
N ALA A 139 -10.14 -18.25 -11.22
CA ALA A 139 -8.74 -18.64 -11.14
C ALA A 139 -7.82 -17.43 -10.86
N LEU A 140 -8.07 -16.30 -11.53
CA LEU A 140 -7.31 -15.06 -11.32
C LEU A 140 -7.43 -14.55 -9.88
N PHE A 141 -8.65 -14.38 -9.37
CA PHE A 141 -8.88 -13.89 -8.00
C PHE A 141 -8.42 -14.89 -6.94
N GLY A 142 -8.60 -16.19 -7.17
CA GLY A 142 -8.02 -17.24 -6.32
C GLY A 142 -6.48 -17.13 -6.26
N GLY A 143 -5.84 -16.88 -7.39
CA GLY A 143 -4.41 -16.64 -7.49
C GLY A 143 -3.95 -15.36 -6.78
N ILE A 144 -4.70 -14.25 -6.94
CA ILE A 144 -4.42 -12.98 -6.25
C ILE A 144 -4.52 -13.16 -4.73
N ILE A 145 -5.55 -13.85 -4.24
CA ILE A 145 -5.73 -14.12 -2.80
C ILE A 145 -4.60 -15.01 -2.28
N ALA A 146 -4.33 -16.14 -2.93
CA ALA A 146 -3.27 -17.07 -2.52
C ALA A 146 -1.89 -16.40 -2.55
N GLY A 147 -1.59 -15.68 -3.63
CA GLY A 147 -0.35 -14.91 -3.79
C GLY A 147 -0.24 -13.78 -2.78
N GLY A 148 -1.33 -13.07 -2.49
CA GLY A 148 -1.39 -12.02 -1.47
C GLY A 148 -1.15 -12.55 -0.06
N ILE A 149 -1.80 -13.66 0.32
CA ILE A 149 -1.55 -14.34 1.60
C ILE A 149 -0.08 -14.75 1.68
N TRP A 150 0.43 -15.43 0.66
CA TRP A 150 1.83 -15.84 0.63
C TRP A 150 2.76 -14.63 0.76
N PHE A 151 2.49 -13.54 0.04
CA PHE A 151 3.27 -12.31 0.10
C PHE A 151 3.26 -11.67 1.49
N ILE A 152 2.11 -11.61 2.17
CA ILE A 152 2.01 -11.03 3.51
C ILE A 152 2.93 -11.77 4.52
N PHE A 153 2.96 -13.10 4.47
CA PHE A 153 3.70 -13.92 5.43
C PHE A 153 5.15 -14.20 5.02
N TYR A 154 5.44 -14.32 3.73
CA TYR A 154 6.74 -14.75 3.21
C TYR A 154 7.43 -13.69 2.34
N GLY A 155 6.79 -12.56 2.07
CA GLY A 155 7.34 -11.51 1.21
C GLY A 155 8.66 -10.92 1.72
N ASN A 156 8.95 -10.99 3.03
CA ASN A 156 10.24 -10.59 3.58
C ASN A 156 11.42 -11.41 3.01
N LYS A 157 11.21 -12.69 2.69
CA LYS A 157 12.24 -13.59 2.13
C LYS A 157 12.63 -13.26 0.69
N LEU A 158 11.82 -12.47 -0.02
CA LEU A 158 12.13 -12.01 -1.37
C LEU A 158 13.31 -11.02 -1.39
N PHE A 159 13.63 -10.42 -0.24
CA PHE A 159 14.63 -9.36 -0.14
C PHE A 159 15.83 -9.87 0.66
N LYS A 160 16.85 -10.42 -0.02
CA LYS A 160 18.16 -10.73 0.59
C LYS A 160 18.78 -9.49 1.22
N ASP A 161 19.53 -9.65 2.31
CA ASP A 161 20.32 -8.55 2.89
C ASP A 161 21.37 -8.02 1.89
#